data_AF-A0A316ELM4-F1
#
_entry.id   AF-A0A316ELM4-F1
#
_cell.length_a   1.000
_cell.length_b   1.000
_cell.length_c   1.000
_cell.angle_alpha   90.00
_cell.angle_beta   90.00
_cell.angle_gamma   90.00
#
_symmetry.space_group_name_H-M   'P 1'
#
loop_
_entity.id
_entity.type
_entity.pdbx_description
1 polymer ?
#
loop_
_entity_poly.entity_id
_entity_poly.type
_entity_poly.pdbx_seq_one_letter_code
_entity_poly.pdbx_strand_id
1 'polypeptide(L)'
;MPGKITKGMEAELARQTVIHTAQAEAVALNAMYRDTLAAFLATPQTLPLPRAARAMYWLGRLRQWRAIDLSGGDILPATNWLSLQLGVVEALAGTHALAMHKEQWSGPCRRQVYERDMALQIAMLLALDWTELAAFALESWFEADAELTGTHQIGGMAGMIVSIAGDGLGIPVPPATFQKADAALAQARERWRMDESTFAATILQLAERRMRQCRLDSGANLFDFDHPVEQAIPVELLMLMRLRGAKTVPPWLATHPVMQHPAAALVHPGAPAQSQRCTQFMERVTRLLPQYGGLPQALLRQAERLQAA
;
A
#
# COMPACT_ATOMS: atom_id res chain seq x y z
N MET A 1 23.34 -30.20 -32.23
CA MET A 1 22.03 -30.52 -31.64
C MET A 1 21.62 -29.34 -30.77
N PRO A 2 20.54 -28.61 -31.09
CA PRO A 2 20.04 -27.57 -30.19
C PRO A 2 19.35 -28.24 -29.00
N GLY A 3 19.75 -27.86 -27.78
CA GLY A 3 19.23 -28.43 -26.54
C GLY A 3 17.73 -28.18 -26.41
N LYS A 4 16.97 -29.21 -26.05
CA LYS A 4 15.54 -29.11 -25.74
C LYS A 4 15.38 -28.18 -24.54
N ILE A 5 14.88 -26.98 -24.77
CA ILE A 5 14.41 -26.08 -23.71
C ILE A 5 13.24 -26.80 -23.04
N THR A 6 13.36 -27.06 -21.74
CA THR A 6 12.28 -27.70 -20.97
C THR A 6 11.22 -26.65 -20.62
N LYS A 7 9.97 -27.05 -20.38
CA LYS A 7 8.90 -26.14 -19.92
C LYS A 7 9.29 -25.31 -18.68
N GLY A 8 10.17 -25.85 -17.84
CA GLY A 8 10.74 -25.13 -16.69
C GLY A 8 11.72 -24.01 -17.10
N MET A 9 12.57 -24.25 -18.11
CA MET A 9 13.44 -23.20 -18.67
C MET A 9 12.64 -22.10 -19.38
N GLU A 10 11.55 -22.44 -20.08
CA GLU A 10 10.69 -21.44 -20.74
C GLU A 10 9.98 -20.54 -19.71
N ALA A 11 9.44 -21.13 -18.64
CA ALA A 11 8.82 -20.38 -17.55
C ALA A 11 9.83 -19.47 -16.82
N GLU A 12 11.05 -19.96 -16.61
CA GLU A 12 12.12 -19.19 -15.97
C GLU A 12 12.61 -18.04 -16.86
N LEU A 13 12.78 -18.27 -18.17
CA LEU A 13 13.15 -17.23 -19.12
C LEU A 13 12.07 -16.15 -19.24
N ALA A 14 10.79 -16.55 -19.26
CA ALA A 14 9.66 -15.62 -19.24
C ALA A 14 9.67 -14.78 -17.96
N ARG A 15 9.90 -15.41 -16.79
CA ARG A 15 10.01 -14.72 -15.50
C ARG A 15 11.15 -13.70 -15.50
N GLN A 16 12.35 -14.08 -15.95
CA GLN A 16 13.51 -13.18 -16.04
C GLN A 16 13.26 -12.01 -16.98
N THR A 17 12.60 -12.25 -18.11
CA THR A 17 12.24 -11.20 -19.08
C THR A 17 11.28 -10.17 -18.47
N VAL A 18 10.25 -10.63 -17.74
CA VAL A 18 9.31 -9.75 -17.02
C VAL A 18 10.05 -8.93 -15.96
N ILE A 19 10.91 -9.54 -15.16
CA ILE A 19 11.68 -8.86 -14.10
C ILE A 19 12.60 -7.78 -14.71
N HIS A 20 13.35 -8.11 -15.76
CA HIS A 20 14.25 -7.14 -16.42
C HIS A 20 13.50 -5.98 -17.06
N THR A 21 12.34 -6.24 -17.67
CA THR A 21 11.49 -5.19 -18.25
C THR A 21 10.98 -4.24 -17.17
N ALA A 22 10.44 -4.79 -16.06
CA ALA A 22 10.00 -4.00 -14.92
C ALA A 22 11.14 -3.17 -14.30
N GLN A 23 12.36 -3.71 -14.24
CA GLN A 23 13.55 -2.97 -13.79
C GLN A 23 13.92 -1.81 -14.72
N ALA A 24 13.88 -2.02 -16.03
CA ALA A 24 14.17 -0.96 -17.00
C ALA A 24 13.14 0.18 -16.91
N GLU A 25 11.85 -0.16 -16.82
CA GLU A 25 10.76 0.81 -16.63
C GLU A 25 10.87 1.55 -15.30
N ALA A 26 11.23 0.84 -14.22
CA ALA A 26 11.52 1.44 -12.92
C ALA A 26 12.63 2.48 -12.98
N VAL A 27 13.69 2.21 -13.73
CA VAL A 27 14.79 3.17 -13.90
C VAL A 27 14.32 4.40 -14.67
N ALA A 28 13.57 4.22 -15.76
CA ALA A 28 13.05 5.33 -16.56
C ALA A 28 12.06 6.21 -15.77
N LEU A 29 11.10 5.59 -15.07
CA LEU A 29 10.10 6.31 -14.27
C LEU A 29 10.73 6.98 -13.04
N ASN A 30 11.75 6.37 -12.43
CA ASN A 30 12.54 7.00 -11.36
C ASN A 30 13.17 8.32 -11.81
N ALA A 31 13.82 8.34 -12.99
CA ALA A 31 14.46 9.56 -13.48
C ALA A 31 13.43 10.69 -13.68
N MET A 32 12.34 10.39 -14.39
CA MET A 32 11.26 11.36 -14.64
C MET A 32 10.65 11.92 -13.35
N TYR A 33 10.32 11.06 -12.38
CA TYR A 33 9.70 11.52 -11.13
C TYR A 33 10.70 12.26 -10.23
N ARG A 34 11.97 11.88 -10.23
CA ARG A 34 13.02 12.63 -9.51
C ARG A 34 13.17 14.03 -10.06
N ASP A 35 13.22 14.19 -11.38
CA ASP A 35 13.36 15.50 -12.02
C ASP A 35 12.13 16.37 -11.77
N THR A 36 10.94 15.76 -11.86
CA THR A 36 9.67 16.42 -11.53
C THR A 36 9.66 16.92 -10.09
N LEU A 37 10.03 16.07 -9.12
CA LEU A 37 10.08 16.46 -7.72
C LEU A 37 11.16 17.51 -7.46
N ALA A 38 12.35 17.38 -8.06
CA ALA A 38 13.42 18.35 -7.92
C ALA A 38 13.01 19.75 -8.43
N ALA A 39 12.34 19.81 -9.58
CA ALA A 39 11.81 21.05 -10.14
C ALA A 39 10.78 21.70 -9.18
N PHE A 40 9.90 20.91 -8.58
CA PHE A 40 8.95 21.41 -7.58
C PHE A 40 9.65 21.94 -6.34
N LEU A 41 10.63 21.20 -5.79
CA LEU A 41 11.32 21.59 -4.56
C LEU A 41 12.16 22.87 -4.74
N ALA A 42 12.72 23.07 -5.94
CA ALA A 42 13.44 24.27 -6.32
C ALA A 42 12.50 25.46 -6.57
N THR A 43 11.44 25.25 -7.35
CA THR A 43 10.51 26.30 -7.77
C THR A 43 9.05 25.82 -7.68
N PRO A 44 8.44 25.83 -6.47
CA PRO A 44 7.10 25.26 -6.28
C PRO A 44 5.98 25.95 -7.08
N GLN A 45 6.19 27.22 -7.47
CA GLN A 45 5.18 27.99 -8.22
C GLN A 45 5.12 27.62 -9.72
N THR A 46 6.16 27.00 -10.27
CA THR A 46 6.25 26.70 -11.72
C THR A 46 5.79 25.28 -12.06
N LEU A 47 5.53 24.44 -11.05
CA LEU A 47 5.07 23.08 -11.24
C LEU A 47 3.76 22.85 -10.47
N PRO A 48 2.71 22.32 -11.13
CA PRO A 48 1.47 21.98 -10.43
C PRO A 48 1.71 21.00 -9.29
N LEU A 49 1.25 21.36 -8.08
CA LEU A 49 1.40 20.55 -6.87
C LEU A 49 0.99 19.08 -7.09
N PRO A 50 -0.10 18.75 -7.79
CA PRO A 50 -0.50 17.35 -7.88
C PRO A 50 0.38 16.52 -8.83
N ARG A 51 1.09 17.18 -9.77
CA ARG A 51 2.17 16.52 -10.52
C ARG A 51 3.35 16.18 -9.60
N ALA A 52 3.72 17.09 -8.69
CA ALA A 52 4.72 16.82 -7.67
C ALA A 52 4.29 15.74 -6.67
N ALA A 53 3.03 15.77 -6.23
CA ALA A 53 2.46 14.78 -5.32
C ALA A 53 2.43 13.37 -5.93
N ARG A 54 2.08 13.26 -7.22
CA ARG A 54 2.19 12.00 -7.96
C ARG A 54 3.63 11.52 -8.05
N ALA A 55 4.58 12.43 -8.31
CA ALA A 55 6.00 12.07 -8.30
C ALA A 55 6.47 11.56 -6.93
N MET A 56 6.06 12.24 -5.85
CA MET A 56 6.36 11.84 -4.48
C MET A 56 5.79 10.45 -4.15
N TYR A 57 4.53 10.21 -4.53
CA TYR A 57 3.89 8.90 -4.38
C TYR A 57 4.67 7.78 -5.07
N TRP A 58 4.93 7.93 -6.37
CA TRP A 58 5.59 6.89 -7.16
C TRP A 58 7.05 6.66 -6.73
N LEU A 59 7.76 7.70 -6.28
CA LEU A 59 9.11 7.52 -5.73
C LEU A 59 9.10 6.75 -4.40
N GLY A 60 8.07 6.95 -3.58
CA GLY A 60 7.85 6.15 -2.37
C GLY A 60 7.54 4.68 -2.70
N ARG A 61 6.61 4.44 -3.62
CA ARG A 61 6.28 3.09 -4.14
C ARG A 61 7.50 2.37 -4.71
N LEU A 62 8.29 3.06 -5.52
CA LEU A 62 9.53 2.52 -6.08
C LEU A 62 10.55 2.17 -4.99
N ARG A 63 10.62 2.97 -3.92
CA ARG A 63 11.49 2.70 -2.78
C ARG A 63 11.04 1.47 -2.00
N GLN A 64 9.73 1.30 -1.79
CA GLN A 64 9.16 0.08 -1.19
C GLN A 64 9.52 -1.14 -2.03
N TRP A 65 9.34 -1.05 -3.35
CA TRP A 65 9.71 -2.13 -4.27
C TRP A 65 11.19 -2.49 -4.18
N ARG A 66 12.09 -1.52 -4.24
CA ARG A 66 13.54 -1.76 -4.12
C ARG A 66 13.97 -2.28 -2.74
N ALA A 67 13.19 -2.03 -1.70
CA ALA A 67 13.47 -2.55 -0.36
C ALA A 67 13.14 -4.05 -0.23
N ILE A 68 12.28 -4.54 -1.13
CA ILE A 68 11.81 -5.91 -1.25
C ILE A 68 12.50 -6.47 -2.51
N ASP A 69 13.79 -6.80 -2.42
CA ASP A 69 14.52 -7.28 -3.60
C ASP A 69 13.88 -8.57 -4.14
N LEU A 70 13.40 -8.50 -5.38
CA LEU A 70 12.73 -9.58 -6.10
C LEU A 70 13.70 -10.35 -6.99
N SER A 71 14.99 -10.37 -6.65
CA SER A 71 16.07 -10.95 -7.46
C SER A 71 15.90 -12.44 -7.82
N GLY A 72 14.82 -13.09 -7.39
CA GLY A 72 14.29 -14.30 -8.03
C GLY A 72 15.15 -15.54 -7.84
N GLY A 73 16.26 -15.45 -7.11
CA GLY A 73 17.07 -16.60 -6.73
C GLY A 73 16.36 -17.52 -5.74
N ASP A 74 16.92 -18.71 -5.53
CA ASP A 74 16.40 -19.71 -4.58
C ASP A 74 16.40 -19.22 -3.12
N ILE A 75 17.20 -18.18 -2.83
CA ILE A 75 17.25 -17.51 -1.54
C ILE A 75 16.77 -16.08 -1.74
N LEU A 76 15.61 -15.77 -1.16
CA LEU A 76 15.12 -14.39 -1.10
C LEU A 76 15.94 -13.60 -0.07
N PRO A 77 16.57 -12.48 -0.45
CA PRO A 77 17.34 -11.67 0.48
C PRO A 77 16.44 -11.01 1.53
N ALA A 78 17.04 -10.65 2.67
CA ALA A 78 16.34 -9.97 3.74
C ALA A 78 15.80 -8.60 3.29
N THR A 79 14.60 -8.26 3.75
CA THR A 79 13.95 -6.97 3.44
C THR A 79 14.66 -5.81 4.15
N ASN A 80 14.94 -4.73 3.42
CA ASN A 80 15.45 -3.50 4.02
C ASN A 80 14.29 -2.70 4.64
N TRP A 81 13.93 -3.03 5.88
CA TRP A 81 12.79 -2.45 6.59
C TRP A 81 12.82 -0.94 6.71
N LEU A 82 13.99 -0.34 6.98
CA LEU A 82 14.13 1.11 7.02
C LEU A 82 13.79 1.75 5.67
N SER A 83 14.31 1.20 4.57
CA SER A 83 14.01 1.72 3.24
C SER A 83 12.54 1.54 2.88
N LEU A 84 11.93 0.42 3.27
CA LEU A 84 10.51 0.17 3.09
C LEU A 84 9.67 1.22 3.84
N GLN A 85 9.93 1.41 5.13
CA GLN A 85 9.23 2.40 5.97
C GLN A 85 9.37 3.83 5.43
N LEU A 86 10.57 4.24 4.99
CA LEU A 86 10.78 5.52 4.32
C LEU A 86 9.93 5.63 3.06
N GLY A 87 9.84 4.56 2.27
CA GLY A 87 9.00 4.51 1.07
C GLY A 87 7.50 4.58 1.38
N VAL A 88 7.05 4.06 2.51
CA VAL A 88 5.65 4.18 2.99
C VAL A 88 5.33 5.62 3.35
N VAL A 89 6.19 6.29 4.13
CA VAL A 89 5.98 7.70 4.51
C VAL A 89 6.02 8.62 3.28
N GLU A 90 6.90 8.33 2.31
CA GLU A 90 6.96 9.06 1.05
C GLU A 90 5.70 8.88 0.20
N ALA A 91 5.21 7.64 0.10
CA ALA A 91 3.96 7.35 -0.61
C ALA A 91 2.77 8.04 0.06
N LEU A 92 2.67 7.94 1.40
CA LEU A 92 1.66 8.61 2.21
C LEU A 92 1.64 10.13 1.98
N ALA A 93 2.81 10.78 1.97
CA ALA A 93 2.92 12.21 1.74
C ALA A 93 2.37 12.65 0.38
N GLY A 94 2.69 11.89 -0.67
CA GLY A 94 2.16 12.11 -2.02
C GLY A 94 0.65 11.86 -2.09
N THR A 95 0.18 10.73 -1.55
CA THR A 95 -1.24 10.36 -1.55
C THR A 95 -2.09 11.36 -0.78
N HIS A 96 -1.65 11.83 0.39
CA HIS A 96 -2.37 12.84 1.16
C HIS A 96 -2.47 14.16 0.40
N ALA A 97 -1.38 14.62 -0.25
CA ALA A 97 -1.43 15.82 -1.09
C ALA A 97 -2.41 15.66 -2.27
N LEU A 98 -2.46 14.49 -2.90
CA LEU A 98 -3.45 14.20 -3.94
C LEU A 98 -4.88 14.18 -3.42
N ALA A 99 -5.11 13.60 -2.23
CA ALA A 99 -6.42 13.55 -1.59
C ALA A 99 -6.98 14.94 -1.31
N MET A 100 -6.15 15.86 -0.81
CA MET A 100 -6.55 17.25 -0.52
C MET A 100 -6.91 18.04 -1.78
N HIS A 101 -6.51 17.57 -2.97
CA HIS A 101 -6.86 18.18 -4.25
C HIS A 101 -7.94 17.40 -5.02
N LYS A 102 -8.59 16.40 -4.43
CA LYS A 102 -9.47 15.42 -5.12
C LYS A 102 -10.44 16.07 -6.12
N GLU A 103 -11.03 17.21 -5.79
CA GLU A 103 -11.94 17.95 -6.68
C GLU A 103 -11.30 18.39 -8.00
N GLN A 104 -10.04 18.80 -8.00
CA GLN A 104 -9.31 19.29 -9.18
C GLN A 104 -8.87 18.16 -10.14
N TRP A 105 -8.88 16.90 -9.70
CA TRP A 105 -8.41 15.73 -10.48
C TRP A 105 -9.50 14.70 -10.75
N SER A 106 -10.67 14.85 -10.13
CA SER A 106 -11.76 13.89 -10.21
C SER A 106 -12.51 13.97 -11.54
N GLY A 107 -11.82 13.64 -12.64
CA GLY A 107 -12.50 13.18 -13.85
C GLY A 107 -13.30 11.90 -13.55
N PRO A 108 -14.44 11.65 -14.22
CA PRO A 108 -15.35 10.54 -13.90
C PRO A 108 -14.69 9.15 -13.86
N CYS A 109 -13.59 8.94 -14.60
CA CYS A 109 -12.88 7.65 -14.65
C CYS A 109 -11.63 7.56 -13.75
N ARG A 110 -11.25 8.62 -13.02
CA ARG A 110 -9.99 8.65 -12.22
C ARG A 110 -10.19 8.48 -10.71
N ARG A 111 -11.43 8.47 -10.22
CA ARG A 111 -11.74 8.33 -8.78
C ARG A 111 -11.35 6.96 -8.22
N GLN A 112 -11.64 5.88 -8.95
CA GLN A 112 -11.44 4.49 -8.48
C GLN A 112 -9.98 4.06 -8.34
N VAL A 113 -9.07 4.61 -9.17
CA VAL A 113 -7.65 4.24 -9.15
C VAL A 113 -7.00 4.67 -7.82
N TYR A 114 -7.31 5.88 -7.35
CA TYR A 114 -6.71 6.40 -6.11
C TYR A 114 -7.26 5.76 -4.84
N GLU A 115 -8.52 5.31 -4.84
CA GLU A 115 -9.12 4.64 -3.68
C GLU A 115 -8.44 3.31 -3.36
N ARG A 116 -8.05 2.55 -4.39
CA ARG A 116 -7.26 1.33 -4.23
C ARG A 116 -5.92 1.63 -3.58
N ASP A 117 -5.20 2.62 -4.10
CA ASP A 117 -3.87 2.98 -3.61
C ASP A 117 -3.91 3.52 -2.17
N MET A 118 -4.90 4.37 -1.88
CA MET A 118 -5.17 4.88 -0.53
C MET A 118 -5.48 3.75 0.45
N ALA A 119 -6.35 2.80 0.06
CA ALA A 119 -6.66 1.64 0.89
C ALA A 119 -5.40 0.80 1.15
N LEU A 120 -4.58 0.53 0.13
CA LEU A 120 -3.33 -0.20 0.30
C LEU A 120 -2.35 0.53 1.21
N GLN A 121 -2.26 1.87 1.14
CA GLN A 121 -1.48 2.63 2.12
C GLN A 121 -2.02 2.44 3.54
N ILE A 122 -3.34 2.52 3.76
CA ILE A 122 -3.94 2.28 5.09
C ILE A 122 -3.59 0.87 5.61
N ALA A 123 -3.72 -0.16 4.78
CA ALA A 123 -3.33 -1.51 5.16
C ALA A 123 -1.84 -1.59 5.55
N MET A 124 -0.96 -0.90 4.80
CA MET A 124 0.47 -0.87 5.10
C MET A 124 0.78 -0.15 6.41
N LEU A 125 0.13 0.99 6.68
CA LEU A 125 0.26 1.71 7.95
C LEU A 125 -0.14 0.80 9.12
N LEU A 126 -1.27 0.11 9.00
CA LEU A 126 -1.73 -0.82 10.04
C LEU A 126 -0.83 -2.05 10.18
N ALA A 127 -0.32 -2.61 9.08
CA ALA A 127 0.65 -3.71 9.12
C ALA A 127 1.94 -3.34 9.88
N LEU A 128 2.37 -2.07 9.76
CA LEU A 128 3.49 -1.47 10.49
C LEU A 128 3.14 -1.01 11.91
N ASP A 129 1.90 -1.21 12.35
CA ASP A 129 1.38 -0.77 13.65
C ASP A 129 1.37 0.77 13.83
N TRP A 130 1.21 1.48 12.71
CA TRP A 130 1.08 2.94 12.67
C TRP A 130 -0.38 3.37 12.72
N THR A 131 -1.07 3.00 13.81
CA THR A 131 -2.51 3.19 13.98
C THR A 131 -2.95 4.66 13.98
N GLU A 132 -2.16 5.59 14.52
CA GLU A 132 -2.48 7.03 14.52
C GLU A 132 -2.45 7.60 13.09
N LEU A 133 -1.46 7.18 12.31
CA LEU A 133 -1.37 7.57 10.90
C LEU A 133 -2.49 6.96 10.07
N ALA A 134 -2.84 5.70 10.34
CA ALA A 134 -3.94 5.03 9.67
C ALA A 134 -5.29 5.70 9.99
N ALA A 135 -5.54 6.07 11.24
CA ALA A 135 -6.72 6.81 11.66
C ALA A 135 -6.79 8.18 10.96
N PHE A 136 -5.71 8.97 11.02
CA PHE A 136 -5.62 10.26 10.33
C PHE A 136 -5.88 10.13 8.82
N ALA A 137 -5.31 9.11 8.17
CA ALA A 137 -5.50 8.86 6.75
C ALA A 137 -6.95 8.46 6.41
N LEU A 138 -7.57 7.61 7.24
CA LEU A 138 -8.98 7.24 7.09
C LEU A 138 -9.90 8.46 7.21
N GLU A 139 -9.71 9.27 8.25
CA GLU A 139 -10.44 10.52 8.43
C GLU A 139 -10.24 11.45 7.23
N SER A 140 -8.98 11.70 6.86
CA SER A 140 -8.66 12.66 5.79
C SER A 140 -9.16 12.26 4.41
N TRP A 141 -9.27 10.95 4.12
CA TRP A 141 -9.51 10.46 2.75
C TRP A 141 -10.90 9.83 2.55
N PHE A 142 -11.44 9.29 3.63
CA PHE A 142 -12.63 8.45 3.63
C PHE A 142 -13.60 8.82 4.75
N GLU A 143 -13.43 9.96 5.46
CA GLU A 143 -14.47 10.39 6.38
C GLU A 143 -15.78 10.58 5.60
N ALA A 144 -16.79 9.87 6.07
CA ALA A 144 -18.12 9.93 5.50
C ALA A 144 -18.76 11.27 5.86
N ASP A 145 -18.75 12.23 4.94
CA ASP A 145 -19.60 13.42 5.07
C ASP A 145 -21.06 12.97 5.09
N ALA A 146 -21.73 13.17 6.23
CA ALA A 146 -23.09 12.70 6.49
C ALA A 146 -24.08 13.16 5.39
N GLU A 147 -23.82 14.29 4.73
CA GLU A 147 -24.66 14.84 3.66
C GLU A 147 -24.42 14.20 2.27
N LEU A 148 -23.29 13.51 2.06
CA LEU A 148 -22.89 12.90 0.77
C LEU A 148 -22.87 11.36 0.77
N THR A 149 -23.19 10.75 1.92
CA THR A 149 -23.14 9.30 2.23
C THR A 149 -23.90 8.39 1.25
N GLY A 150 -24.83 8.92 0.44
CA GLY A 150 -25.60 8.13 -0.53
C GLY A 150 -24.87 7.77 -1.83
N THR A 151 -23.71 8.37 -2.13
CA THR A 151 -23.21 8.42 -3.53
C THR A 151 -21.93 7.65 -3.82
N HIS A 152 -21.17 7.20 -2.81
CA HIS A 152 -19.82 6.66 -3.02
C HIS A 152 -19.56 5.37 -2.22
N GLN A 153 -19.93 4.23 -2.79
CA GLN A 153 -19.59 2.90 -2.27
C GLN A 153 -18.20 2.46 -2.74
N ILE A 154 -17.43 1.80 -1.87
CA ILE A 154 -16.09 1.30 -2.20
C ILE A 154 -16.12 -0.21 -2.38
N GLY A 155 -15.69 -0.68 -3.56
CA GLY A 155 -15.74 -2.09 -3.94
C GLY A 155 -14.47 -2.90 -3.65
N GLY A 156 -14.60 -4.23 -3.70
CA GLY A 156 -13.47 -5.15 -3.78
C GLY A 156 -12.51 -5.08 -2.57
N MET A 157 -11.21 -5.29 -2.82
CA MET A 157 -10.18 -5.31 -1.77
C MET A 157 -10.08 -3.96 -1.04
N ALA A 158 -10.22 -2.84 -1.76
CA ALA A 158 -10.20 -1.51 -1.17
C ALA A 158 -11.35 -1.33 -0.18
N GLY A 159 -12.56 -1.75 -0.56
CA GLY A 159 -13.74 -1.74 0.31
C GLY A 159 -13.54 -2.58 1.56
N MET A 160 -12.97 -3.79 1.43
CA MET A 160 -12.65 -4.65 2.57
C MET A 160 -11.65 -3.96 3.51
N ILE A 161 -10.55 -3.43 2.98
CA ILE A 161 -9.51 -2.77 3.79
C ILE A 161 -10.08 -1.57 4.53
N VAL A 162 -10.71 -0.63 3.83
CA VAL A 162 -11.23 0.62 4.42
C VAL A 162 -12.29 0.30 5.46
N SER A 163 -13.21 -0.62 5.18
CA SER A 163 -14.30 -0.93 6.10
C SER A 163 -13.86 -1.70 7.35
N ILE A 164 -12.86 -2.58 7.25
CA ILE A 164 -12.28 -3.26 8.42
C ILE A 164 -11.40 -2.30 9.23
N ALA A 165 -10.60 -1.46 8.56
CA ALA A 165 -9.74 -0.48 9.20
C ALA A 165 -10.58 0.58 9.95
N GLY A 166 -11.64 1.10 9.32
CA GLY A 166 -12.59 2.01 9.97
C GLY A 166 -13.26 1.38 11.18
N ASP A 167 -13.74 0.14 11.05
CA ASP A 167 -14.31 -0.60 12.18
C ASP A 167 -13.28 -0.78 13.31
N GLY A 168 -12.07 -1.23 12.99
CA GLY A 168 -10.99 -1.49 13.93
C GLY A 168 -10.45 -0.26 14.66
N LEU A 169 -10.46 0.91 14.02
CA LEU A 169 -10.00 2.17 14.59
C LEU A 169 -11.15 3.04 15.13
N GLY A 170 -12.41 2.63 14.95
CA GLY A 170 -13.58 3.41 15.37
C GLY A 170 -13.86 4.64 14.49
N ILE A 171 -13.40 4.63 13.23
CA ILE A 171 -13.58 5.73 12.28
C ILE A 171 -14.74 5.42 11.33
N PRO A 172 -15.75 6.32 11.20
CA PRO A 172 -16.84 6.14 10.26
C PRO A 172 -16.32 6.28 8.82
N VAL A 173 -16.63 5.29 7.98
CA VAL A 173 -16.19 5.23 6.58
C VAL A 173 -17.35 4.85 5.65
N PRO A 174 -17.26 5.16 4.34
CA PRO A 174 -18.24 4.74 3.35
C PRO A 174 -18.52 3.23 3.40
N PRO A 175 -19.76 2.81 3.14
CA PRO A 175 -20.11 1.41 3.11
C PRO A 175 -19.37 0.69 1.99
N ALA A 176 -18.84 -0.48 2.30
CA ALA A 176 -18.23 -1.36 1.31
C ALA A 176 -19.31 -2.12 0.52
N THR A 177 -19.07 -2.34 -0.77
CA THR A 177 -19.89 -3.23 -1.59
C THR A 177 -19.09 -4.35 -2.22
N PHE A 178 -19.70 -5.53 -2.23
CA PHE A 178 -19.04 -6.74 -2.71
C PHE A 178 -19.90 -7.40 -3.78
N GLN A 179 -19.29 -7.70 -4.92
CA GLN A 179 -19.93 -8.51 -5.94
C GLN A 179 -19.95 -9.97 -5.51
N LYS A 180 -20.74 -10.82 -6.19
CA LYS A 180 -20.79 -12.26 -5.91
C LYS A 180 -19.40 -12.93 -6.00
N ALA A 181 -18.53 -12.44 -6.87
CA ALA A 181 -17.15 -12.91 -7.02
C ALA A 181 -16.25 -12.55 -5.82
N ASP A 182 -16.64 -11.57 -5.00
CA ASP A 182 -15.90 -11.07 -3.83
C ASP A 182 -16.38 -11.69 -2.51
N ALA A 183 -17.06 -12.86 -2.56
CA ALA A 183 -17.63 -13.50 -1.37
C ALA A 183 -16.63 -13.69 -0.22
N ALA A 184 -15.37 -14.02 -0.51
CA ALA A 184 -14.33 -14.15 0.52
C ALA A 184 -13.95 -12.80 1.16
N LEU A 185 -14.01 -11.69 0.42
CA LEU A 185 -13.78 -10.34 0.95
C LEU A 185 -14.93 -9.89 1.85
N ALA A 186 -16.18 -10.17 1.43
CA ALA A 186 -17.37 -9.90 2.23
C ALA A 186 -17.34 -10.70 3.55
N GLN A 187 -17.02 -12.00 3.48
CA GLN A 187 -16.87 -12.84 4.66
C GLN A 187 -15.76 -12.34 5.60
N ALA A 188 -14.64 -11.87 5.06
CA ALA A 188 -13.60 -11.25 5.88
C ALA A 188 -14.10 -10.02 6.61
N ARG A 189 -14.82 -9.12 5.92
CA ARG A 189 -15.41 -7.94 6.55
C ARG A 189 -16.40 -8.28 7.67
N GLU A 190 -17.18 -9.34 7.52
CA GLU A 190 -18.17 -9.75 8.53
C GLU A 190 -17.55 -10.49 9.71
N ARG A 191 -16.50 -11.29 9.46
CA ARG A 191 -16.02 -12.30 10.42
C ARG A 191 -14.68 -11.97 11.07
N TRP A 192 -14.02 -10.87 10.72
CA TRP A 192 -12.68 -10.57 11.23
C TRP A 192 -12.60 -10.40 12.76
N ARG A 193 -13.72 -10.06 13.43
CA ARG A 193 -13.81 -9.95 14.91
C ARG A 193 -14.32 -11.21 15.61
N MET A 194 -14.65 -12.26 14.86
CA MET A 194 -15.17 -13.49 15.44
C MET A 194 -14.07 -14.22 16.23
N ASP A 195 -14.44 -15.35 16.83
CA ASP A 195 -13.51 -16.21 17.55
C ASP A 195 -12.34 -16.68 16.67
N GLU A 196 -11.28 -17.18 17.31
CA GLU A 196 -10.03 -17.55 16.63
C GLU A 196 -10.22 -18.59 15.52
N SER A 197 -11.13 -19.56 15.71
CA SER A 197 -11.35 -20.61 14.72
C SER A 197 -12.01 -20.06 13.45
N THR A 198 -13.01 -19.19 13.63
CA THR A 198 -13.68 -18.50 12.52
C THR A 198 -12.72 -17.56 11.81
N PHE A 199 -11.94 -16.77 12.57
CA PHE A 199 -10.94 -15.88 12.00
C PHE A 199 -9.87 -16.64 11.19
N ALA A 200 -9.29 -17.70 11.75
CA ALA A 200 -8.26 -18.48 11.06
C ALA A 200 -8.78 -19.05 9.73
N ALA A 201 -9.99 -19.60 9.72
CA ALA A 201 -10.63 -20.09 8.50
C ALA A 201 -10.82 -18.98 7.45
N THR A 202 -11.27 -17.79 7.88
CA THR A 202 -11.44 -16.62 7.02
C THR A 202 -10.11 -16.11 6.44
N ILE A 203 -9.05 -16.04 7.25
CA ILE A 203 -7.72 -15.61 6.80
C ILE A 203 -7.12 -16.59 5.79
N LEU A 204 -7.26 -17.89 6.02
CA LEU A 204 -6.80 -18.91 5.07
C LEU A 204 -7.53 -18.80 3.72
N GLN A 205 -8.84 -18.54 3.73
CA GLN A 205 -9.59 -18.32 2.49
C GLN A 205 -9.13 -17.06 1.74
N LEU A 206 -8.82 -15.98 2.46
CA LEU A 206 -8.23 -14.78 1.85
C LEU A 206 -6.84 -15.04 1.27
N ALA A 207 -5.99 -15.76 2.01
CA ALA A 207 -4.67 -16.16 1.55
C ALA A 207 -4.73 -16.97 0.25
N GLU A 208 -5.66 -17.93 0.16
CA GLU A 208 -5.86 -18.74 -1.04
C GLU A 208 -6.47 -17.96 -2.20
N ARG A 209 -7.38 -17.02 -1.91
CA ARG A 209 -7.89 -16.09 -2.92
C ARG A 209 -6.74 -15.27 -3.51
N ARG A 210 -5.88 -14.73 -2.65
CA ARG A 210 -4.71 -13.95 -3.05
C ARG A 210 -3.75 -14.78 -3.91
N MET A 211 -3.38 -15.99 -3.48
CA MET A 211 -2.50 -16.87 -4.26
C MET A 211 -3.06 -17.16 -5.67
N ARG A 212 -4.38 -17.32 -5.80
CA ARG A 212 -5.03 -17.50 -7.11
C ARG A 212 -4.98 -16.26 -7.98
N GLN A 213 -5.11 -15.07 -7.40
CA GLN A 213 -5.10 -13.80 -8.14
C GLN A 213 -3.68 -13.35 -8.49
N CYS A 214 -2.72 -13.49 -7.57
CA CYS A 214 -1.31 -13.15 -7.81
C CYS A 214 -0.64 -14.08 -8.84
N ARG A 215 -1.19 -15.29 -9.07
CA ARG A 215 -0.71 -16.22 -10.11
C ARG A 215 -1.32 -15.97 -11.51
N LEU A 216 -2.24 -15.02 -11.64
CA LEU A 216 -3.01 -14.77 -12.86
C LEU A 216 -2.76 -13.39 -13.51
N ASP A 217 -1.68 -12.68 -13.18
CA ASP A 217 -1.29 -11.49 -13.97
C ASP A 217 -0.63 -11.91 -15.29
N SER A 218 -1.54 -12.12 -16.25
CA SER A 218 -1.37 -12.18 -17.69
C SER A 218 -0.29 -11.23 -18.19
N GLY A 219 0.54 -11.68 -19.13
CA GLY A 219 1.54 -10.89 -19.85
C GLY A 219 1.00 -9.75 -20.73
N ALA A 220 -0.02 -9.04 -20.25
CA ALA A 220 -0.70 -7.92 -20.89
C ALA A 220 -1.21 -6.96 -19.80
N ASN A 221 -0.31 -6.24 -19.13
CA ASN A 221 -0.46 -4.83 -18.74
C ASN A 221 0.77 -4.36 -17.95
N LEU A 222 1.74 -3.81 -18.69
CA LEU A 222 2.95 -3.12 -18.23
C LEU A 222 2.64 -1.72 -17.69
N PHE A 223 1.63 -1.59 -16.83
CA PHE A 223 1.37 -0.31 -16.16
C PHE A 223 1.03 -0.56 -14.70
N ASP A 224 2.07 -0.40 -13.90
CA ASP A 224 2.11 0.19 -12.55
C ASP A 224 2.87 -0.70 -11.56
N PHE A 225 3.77 -0.07 -10.80
CA PHE A 225 4.57 -0.66 -9.71
C PHE A 225 3.72 -1.14 -8.50
N ASP A 226 2.44 -1.39 -8.74
CA ASP A 226 1.40 -1.85 -7.81
C ASP A 226 1.21 -3.36 -7.82
N HIS A 227 2.00 -4.09 -8.60
CA HIS A 227 1.96 -5.55 -8.62
C HIS A 227 3.05 -6.19 -7.76
N PRO A 228 4.31 -5.73 -7.72
CA PRO A 228 5.34 -6.52 -7.07
C PRO A 228 5.34 -6.39 -5.53
N VAL A 229 5.05 -5.21 -4.97
CA VAL A 229 4.94 -5.02 -3.51
C VAL A 229 3.71 -5.77 -3.00
N GLU A 230 2.59 -5.62 -3.71
CA GLU A 230 1.31 -6.27 -3.46
C GLU A 230 1.34 -7.76 -3.74
N GLN A 231 2.34 -8.32 -4.43
CA GLN A 231 2.56 -9.76 -4.55
C GLN A 231 3.40 -10.26 -3.37
N ALA A 232 4.49 -9.55 -3.05
CA ALA A 232 5.44 -9.94 -2.01
C ALA A 232 4.93 -9.76 -0.57
N ILE A 233 4.12 -8.71 -0.31
CA ILE A 233 3.60 -8.39 1.02
C ILE A 233 2.09 -8.61 1.04
N PRO A 234 1.58 -9.64 1.75
CA PRO A 234 0.15 -9.82 2.02
C PRO A 234 -0.35 -8.81 3.05
N VAL A 235 -0.29 -7.54 2.68
CA VAL A 235 -0.49 -6.39 3.57
C VAL A 235 -1.88 -6.41 4.20
N GLU A 236 -2.90 -6.87 3.48
CA GLU A 236 -4.26 -7.03 4.00
C GLU A 236 -4.34 -8.11 5.09
N LEU A 237 -3.56 -9.19 4.99
CA LEU A 237 -3.50 -10.23 6.01
C LEU A 237 -2.74 -9.73 7.24
N LEU A 238 -1.60 -9.05 7.02
CA LEU A 238 -0.79 -8.46 8.08
C LEU A 238 -1.56 -7.38 8.86
N MET A 239 -2.30 -6.53 8.15
CA MET A 239 -3.23 -5.55 8.72
C MET A 239 -4.26 -6.23 9.62
N LEU A 240 -4.93 -7.28 9.15
CA LEU A 240 -5.94 -8.00 9.94
C LEU A 240 -5.36 -8.60 11.22
N MET A 241 -4.16 -9.17 11.14
CA MET A 241 -3.46 -9.69 12.31
C MET A 241 -3.13 -8.57 13.31
N ARG A 242 -2.64 -7.43 12.83
CA ARG A 242 -2.34 -6.25 13.67
C ARG A 242 -3.56 -5.70 14.38
N LEU A 243 -4.68 -5.57 13.67
CA LEU A 243 -5.94 -5.09 14.26
C LEU A 243 -6.48 -6.03 15.35
N ARG A 244 -6.10 -7.31 15.34
CA ARG A 244 -6.40 -8.27 16.43
C ARG A 244 -5.32 -8.33 17.52
N GLY A 245 -4.33 -7.45 17.47
CA GLY A 245 -3.26 -7.36 18.47
C GLY A 245 -2.17 -8.43 18.32
N ALA A 246 -2.10 -9.12 17.18
CA ALA A 246 -1.05 -10.10 16.95
C ALA A 246 0.32 -9.40 16.83
N LYS A 247 1.31 -9.89 17.58
CA LYS A 247 2.70 -9.40 17.52
C LYS A 247 3.56 -10.21 16.54
N THR A 248 3.15 -11.43 16.24
CA THR A 248 3.85 -12.39 15.37
C THR A 248 2.85 -13.12 14.49
N VAL A 249 3.28 -13.55 13.30
CA VAL A 249 2.42 -14.32 12.39
C VAL A 249 2.08 -15.66 13.08
N PRO A 250 0.79 -16.05 13.18
CA PRO A 250 0.41 -17.32 13.79
C PRO A 250 1.04 -18.53 13.08
N PRO A 251 1.40 -19.61 13.81
CA PRO A 251 2.07 -20.77 13.21
C PRO A 251 1.31 -21.42 12.04
N TRP A 252 -0.02 -21.43 12.10
CA TRP A 252 -0.89 -21.98 11.06
C TRP A 252 -0.88 -21.17 9.75
N LEU A 253 -0.49 -19.89 9.82
CA LEU A 253 -0.34 -19.03 8.64
C LEU A 253 1.12 -18.92 8.20
N ALA A 254 2.07 -18.97 9.13
CA ALA A 254 3.49 -18.83 8.86
C ALA A 254 4.02 -19.88 7.88
N THR A 255 3.42 -21.08 7.85
CA THR A 255 3.76 -22.16 6.92
C THR A 255 3.04 -22.05 5.56
N HIS A 256 2.07 -21.15 5.44
CA HIS A 256 1.28 -21.00 4.23
C HIS A 256 2.12 -20.36 3.11
N PRO A 257 2.00 -20.81 1.84
CA PRO A 257 2.79 -20.28 0.73
C PRO A 257 2.73 -18.76 0.53
N VAL A 258 1.62 -18.14 0.95
CA VAL A 258 1.43 -16.68 0.90
C VAL A 258 2.44 -15.91 1.77
N MET A 259 3.02 -16.55 2.79
CA MET A 259 3.96 -15.96 3.74
C MET A 259 5.43 -16.30 3.41
N GLN A 260 5.71 -16.88 2.24
CA GLN A 260 7.07 -17.33 1.90
C GLN A 260 8.08 -16.18 1.72
N HIS A 261 7.61 -14.97 1.40
CA HIS A 261 8.49 -13.83 1.18
C HIS A 261 8.98 -13.25 2.52
N PRO A 262 10.27 -12.87 2.69
CA PRO A 262 10.78 -12.28 3.93
C PRO A 262 10.05 -11.01 4.39
N ALA A 263 9.48 -10.26 3.44
CA ALA A 263 8.66 -9.07 3.70
C ALA A 263 7.24 -9.39 4.20
N ALA A 264 6.78 -10.65 4.09
CA ALA A 264 5.49 -11.09 4.60
C ALA A 264 5.58 -11.42 6.10
N ALA A 265 5.88 -10.41 6.92
CA ALA A 265 6.11 -10.59 8.35
C ALA A 265 5.50 -9.45 9.17
N LEU A 266 5.14 -9.76 10.42
CA LEU A 266 4.79 -8.75 11.42
C LEU A 266 6.06 -8.23 12.09
N VAL A 267 6.50 -7.05 11.67
CA VAL A 267 7.73 -6.44 12.18
C VAL A 267 7.53 -5.70 13.49
N HIS A 268 8.58 -5.60 14.30
CA HIS A 268 8.47 -4.77 15.50
C HIS A 268 8.12 -3.32 15.13
N PRO A 269 7.11 -2.70 15.77
CA PRO A 269 6.74 -1.33 15.51
C PRO A 269 7.93 -0.39 15.74
N GLY A 270 8.18 0.51 14.80
CA GLY A 270 9.21 1.54 14.93
C GLY A 270 8.64 2.89 14.52
N ALA A 271 9.19 3.98 15.07
CA ALA A 271 8.73 5.33 14.74
C ALA A 271 8.86 5.60 13.23
N PRO A 272 7.86 6.26 12.60
CA PRO A 272 7.92 6.59 11.19
C PRO A 272 9.09 7.54 10.91
N ALA A 273 10.03 7.10 10.06
CA ALA A 273 11.15 7.92 9.62
C ALA A 273 10.80 8.69 8.36
N GLN A 274 11.29 9.92 8.24
CA GLN A 274 11.16 10.74 7.04
C GLN A 274 12.48 10.81 6.29
N SER A 275 12.44 10.72 4.97
CA SER A 275 13.60 11.05 4.14
C SER A 275 13.69 12.56 3.94
N GLN A 276 14.91 13.06 3.66
CA GLN A 276 15.13 14.49 3.39
C GLN A 276 14.19 15.04 2.30
N ARG A 277 13.98 14.28 1.21
CA ARG A 277 13.05 14.68 0.14
C ARG A 277 11.60 14.77 0.62
N CYS A 278 11.19 13.88 1.54
CA CYS A 278 9.85 13.88 2.10
C CYS A 278 9.63 15.09 2.99
N THR A 279 10.58 15.36 3.89
CA THR A 279 10.53 16.55 4.76
C THR A 279 10.46 17.83 3.93
N GLN A 280 11.32 17.99 2.92
CA GLN A 280 11.30 19.15 2.03
C GLN A 280 9.99 19.26 1.25
N PHE A 281 9.47 18.14 0.73
CA PHE A 281 8.19 18.12 0.03
C PHE A 281 7.08 18.62 0.95
N MET A 282 6.93 18.03 2.14
CA MET A 282 5.89 18.41 3.10
C MET A 282 6.00 19.89 3.48
N GLU A 283 7.20 20.40 3.77
CA GLU A 283 7.41 21.83 4.04
C GLU A 283 6.92 22.74 2.90
N ARG A 284 7.22 22.39 1.64
CA ARG A 284 6.78 23.18 0.47
C ARG A 284 5.28 23.08 0.28
N VAL A 285 4.69 21.89 0.42
CA VAL A 285 3.26 21.69 0.28
C VAL A 285 2.49 22.41 1.37
N THR A 286 2.89 22.32 2.65
CA THR A 286 2.24 23.05 3.75
C THR A 286 2.21 24.56 3.53
N ARG A 287 3.26 25.14 2.92
CA ARG A 287 3.27 26.58 2.58
C ARG A 287 2.27 26.94 1.48
N LEU A 288 2.08 26.05 0.50
CA LEU A 288 1.14 26.26 -0.62
C LEU A 288 -0.29 25.90 -0.25
N LEU A 289 -0.47 24.92 0.63
CA LEU A 289 -1.72 24.35 1.08
C LEU A 289 -1.66 24.14 2.60
N PRO A 290 -2.01 25.15 3.41
CA PRO A 290 -1.91 25.08 4.87
C PRO A 290 -2.66 23.90 5.51
N GLN A 291 -3.77 23.46 4.89
CA GLN A 291 -4.55 22.31 5.34
C GLN A 291 -3.75 20.98 5.32
N TYR A 292 -2.66 20.90 4.54
CA TYR A 292 -1.74 19.77 4.54
C TYR A 292 -0.97 19.61 5.87
N GLY A 293 -0.96 20.64 6.72
CA GLY A 293 -0.23 20.65 8.00
C GLY A 293 -0.65 19.54 8.98
N GLY A 294 -1.78 18.87 8.77
CA GLY A 294 -2.22 17.72 9.57
C GLY A 294 -1.28 16.51 9.47
N LEU A 295 -0.72 16.21 8.29
CA LEU A 295 0.13 15.02 8.11
C LEU A 295 1.44 15.08 8.92
N PRO A 296 2.23 16.18 8.91
CA PRO A 296 3.39 16.31 9.79
C PRO A 296 3.05 16.12 11.27
N GLN A 297 1.91 16.62 11.74
CA GLN A 297 1.47 16.45 13.12
C GLN A 297 1.10 14.99 13.42
N ALA A 298 0.40 14.32 12.51
CA ALA A 298 0.07 12.90 12.67
C ALA A 298 1.33 12.02 12.73
N LEU A 299 2.37 12.32 11.96
CA LEU A 299 3.67 11.65 12.01
C LEU A 299 4.33 11.81 13.38
N LEU A 300 4.28 13.01 13.96
CA LEU A 300 4.80 13.27 15.31
C LEU A 300 4.02 12.49 16.38
N ARG A 301 2.68 12.56 16.37
CA ARG A 301 1.84 11.80 17.32
C ARG A 301 2.09 10.30 17.27
N GLN A 302 2.26 9.74 16.06
CA GLN A 302 2.60 8.34 15.89
C GLN A 302 3.98 7.99 16.48
N ALA A 303 4.98 8.86 16.28
CA ALA A 303 6.31 8.65 16.85
C ALA A 303 6.29 8.73 18.38
N GLU A 304 5.58 9.69 18.96
CA GLU A 304 5.40 9.85 20.40
C GLU A 304 4.70 8.63 21.02
N ARG A 305 3.63 8.14 20.38
CA ARG A 305 2.91 6.92 20.82
C ARG A 305 3.83 5.70 20.88
N LEU A 306 4.70 5.52 19.90
CA LEU A 306 5.63 4.37 19.86
C LEU A 306 6.84 4.53 20.78
N GLN A 307 7.17 5.74 21.21
CA GLN A 307 8.19 5.97 22.24
C GLN A 307 7.65 5.74 23.65
N ALA A 308 6.34 5.89 23.85
CA ALA A 308 5.68 5.71 25.14
C ALA A 308 5.19 4.27 25.40
N ALA A 309 5.24 3.38 24.40
CA ALA A 309 4.78 1.99 24.45
C ALA A 309 5.92 1.00 24.74
#